data_AF-A0A3D2VZN1-F1
#
_entry.id   AF-A0A3D2VZN1-F1
#
_cell.length_a   1.000
_cell.length_b   1.000
_cell.length_c   1.000
_cell.angle_alpha   90.00
_cell.angle_beta   90.00
_cell.angle_gamma   90.00
#
_symmetry.space_group_name_H-M   'P 1'
#
loop_
_entity.id
_entity.type
_entity.pdbx_description
1 polymer ?
#
loop_
_entity_poly.entity_id
_entity_poly.type
_entity_poly.pdbx_seq_one_letter_code
_entity_poly.pdbx_strand_id
1 'polypeptide(L)' 'MSNVLGARTPAAEIVRIAHAKGVPVLLDGCQAVVHGRVDVQALGVDFYAFTGHKLYGPTGIG' A
#
# COMPACT_ATOMS: atom_id res chain seq x y z
N MET A 1 4.50 3.99 1.98
CA MET A 1 5.71 4.53 2.64
C MET A 1 6.90 4.19 1.75
N SER A 2 7.75 5.15 1.42
CA SER A 2 8.95 4.88 0.61
C SER A 2 9.97 4.06 1.41
N ASN A 3 10.59 3.06 0.78
CA ASN A 3 11.67 2.27 1.37
C ASN A 3 13.01 3.02 1.46
N VAL A 4 13.16 4.15 0.77
CA VAL A 4 14.37 4.97 0.79
C VAL A 4 14.15 6.19 1.68
N LEU A 5 13.09 6.94 1.39
CA LEU A 5 12.85 8.24 2.03
C LEU A 5 12.01 8.15 3.31
N GLY A 6 11.35 7.03 3.58
CA GLY A 6 10.36 6.91 4.65
C GLY A 6 9.09 7.76 4.43
N ALA A 7 9.00 8.49 3.33
CA ALA A 7 7.89 9.40 3.03
C ALA A 7 6.56 8.63 2.93
N ARG A 8 5.48 9.23 3.49
CA ARG A 8 4.12 8.70 3.37
C ARG A 8 3.43 9.29 2.16
N THR A 9 2.93 8.43 1.29
CA THR A 9 2.12 8.80 0.12
C THR A 9 0.70 9.13 0.56
N PRO A 10 0.07 10.21 0.06
CA PRO A 10 -1.35 10.53 0.31
C PRO A 10 -2.27 9.57 -0.47
N ALA A 11 -2.24 8.29 -0.13
CA ALA A 11 -2.82 7.21 -0.93
C ALA A 11 -4.33 7.36 -1.16
N ALA A 12 -5.11 7.70 -0.12
CA ALA A 12 -6.57 7.85 -0.25
C ALA A 12 -6.95 8.97 -1.25
N GLU A 13 -6.21 10.06 -1.28
CA GLU A 13 -6.44 11.15 -2.23
C GLU A 13 -6.12 10.72 -3.66
N ILE A 14 -5.00 10.02 -3.86
CA ILE A 14 -4.59 9.48 -5.16
C ILE A 14 -5.64 8.50 -5.67
N VAL A 15 -6.11 7.57 -4.83
CA VAL A 15 -7.16 6.62 -5.16
C VAL A 15 -8.43 7.34 -5.59
N ARG A 16 -8.90 8.32 -4.82
CA ARG A 16 -10.08 9.12 -5.17
C ARG A 16 -9.95 9.80 -6.54
N ILE A 17 -8.80 10.37 -6.85
CA ILE A 17 -8.54 11.05 -8.14
C ILE A 17 -8.51 10.04 -9.29
N ALA A 18 -7.91 8.87 -9.09
CA ALA A 18 -7.84 7.81 -10.10
C ALA A 18 -9.22 7.22 -10.38
N HIS A 19 -9.98 6.92 -9.33
CA HIS A 19 -11.35 6.39 -9.42
C HIS A 19 -12.32 7.34 -10.08
N ALA A 20 -12.18 8.66 -9.87
CA ALA A 20 -12.97 9.68 -10.59
C ALA A 20 -12.74 9.65 -12.11
N LYS A 21 -11.69 8.97 -12.58
CA LYS A 21 -11.35 8.77 -13.99
C LYS A 21 -11.54 7.31 -14.45
N GLY A 22 -12.11 6.45 -13.60
CA GLY A 22 -12.27 5.02 -13.88
C GLY A 22 -10.95 4.25 -13.95
N VAL A 23 -9.88 4.74 -13.32
CA VAL A 23 -8.55 4.13 -13.34
C VAL A 23 -8.35 3.29 -12.07
N PRO A 24 -8.05 1.98 -12.17
CA PRO A 24 -7.76 1.15 -11.00
C PRO A 24 -6.39 1.49 -10.41
N VAL A 25 -6.26 1.30 -9.09
CA VAL A 25 -5.04 1.59 -8.32
C VAL A 25 -4.51 0.33 -7.66
N LEU A 26 -3.24 0.04 -7.97
CA LEU A 26 -2.39 -0.86 -7.20
C LEU A 26 -1.49 -0.05 -6.28
N LEU A 27 -1.50 -0.36 -4.98
CA LEU A 27 -0.64 0.26 -3.99
C LEU A 27 0.41 -0.75 -3.49
N ASP A 28 1.69 -0.42 -3.65
CA ASP A 28 2.79 -1.15 -2.99
C ASP A 28 2.86 -0.76 -1.51
N GLY A 29 2.45 -1.70 -0.69
CA GLY A 29 2.34 -1.61 0.76
C GLY A 29 3.51 -2.19 1.54
N CYS A 30 4.57 -2.67 0.89
CA CYS A 30 5.62 -3.47 1.51
C CYS A 30 6.23 -2.85 2.77
N GLN A 31 6.35 -1.52 2.82
CA GLN A 31 6.85 -0.80 4.02
C GLN A 31 5.71 -0.33 4.93
N ALA A 32 4.52 -0.08 4.38
CA ALA A 32 3.42 0.47 5.16
C ALA A 32 2.87 -0.51 6.20
N VAL A 33 2.72 -1.79 5.84
CA VAL A 33 2.17 -2.83 6.74
C VAL A 33 3.07 -3.15 7.94
N VAL A 34 4.36 -2.86 7.83
CA VAL A 34 5.35 -3.08 8.91
C VAL A 34 5.34 -1.91 9.90
N HIS A 35 5.01 -0.71 9.44
CA HIS A 35 5.14 0.54 10.19
C HIS A 35 3.80 1.17 10.60
N GLY A 36 2.71 0.43 10.49
CA GLY A 36 1.39 0.88 10.93
C GLY A 36 0.25 -0.04 10.50
N ARG A 37 -0.94 0.25 11.00
CA ARG A 37 -2.17 -0.41 10.55
C ARG A 37 -2.54 0.10 9.16
N VAL A 38 -2.94 -0.83 8.31
CA VAL A 38 -3.45 -0.56 6.96
C VAL A 38 -4.88 -1.08 6.90
N ASP A 39 -5.78 -0.21 6.48
CA ASP A 39 -7.17 -0.55 6.19
C ASP A 39 -7.39 -0.35 4.69
N VAL A 40 -7.45 -1.46 3.95
CA VAL A 40 -7.59 -1.43 2.49
C VAL A 40 -8.98 -0.97 2.04
N GLN A 41 -10.01 -1.17 2.87
CA GLN A 41 -11.36 -0.70 2.57
C GLN A 41 -11.43 0.82 2.72
N ALA A 42 -10.86 1.35 3.80
CA ALA A 42 -10.77 2.80 4.00
C ALA A 42 -9.89 3.50 2.95
N LEU A 43 -8.84 2.84 2.46
CA LEU A 43 -8.00 3.35 1.37
C LEU A 43 -8.69 3.30 0.01
N GLY A 44 -9.62 2.36 -0.19
CA GLY A 44 -10.36 2.18 -1.44
C GLY A 44 -9.52 1.65 -2.60
N VAL A 45 -8.37 1.02 -2.33
CA VAL A 45 -7.50 0.49 -3.40
C VAL A 45 -8.11 -0.73 -4.07
N ASP A 46 -7.87 -0.89 -5.37
CA ASP A 46 -8.29 -2.09 -6.11
C ASP A 46 -7.35 -3.27 -5.85
N PHE A 47 -6.05 -2.98 -5.71
CA PHE A 47 -5.03 -3.97 -5.38
C PHE A 47 -4.06 -3.44 -4.32
N TYR A 48 -3.63 -4.32 -3.42
CA TYR A 48 -2.64 -4.01 -2.40
C TYR A 48 -1.63 -5.14 -2.30
N ALA A 49 -0.35 -4.84 -2.49
CA ALA A 49 0.73 -5.82 -2.45
C ALA A 49 1.65 -5.59 -1.24
N PHE A 50 2.15 -6.66 -0.65
CA PHE A 50 3.19 -6.62 0.37
C PHE A 50 4.05 -7.90 0.30
N THR A 51 5.02 -8.02 1.21
CA THR A 51 5.84 -9.24 1.31
C THR A 51 6.05 -9.64 2.77
N GLY A 52 5.98 -10.94 3.05
CA GLY A 52 6.06 -11.48 4.41
C GLY A 52 7.41 -11.24 5.08
N HIS A 53 8.51 -11.29 4.34
CA HIS A 53 9.86 -11.16 4.93
C HIS A 53 10.18 -9.77 5.51
N LYS A 54 9.42 -8.74 5.13
CA LYS A 54 9.50 -7.41 5.77
C LYS A 54 8.64 -7.32 7.02
N LEU A 55 7.63 -8.19 7.13
CA LEU A 55 6.71 -8.31 8.26
C LEU A 55 7.13 -9.46 9.19
N TYR A 56 8.43 -9.68 9.36
CA TYR A 56 9.00 -10.72 10.22
C TYR A 56 8.58 -12.17 9.88
N GLY A 57 8.00 -12.38 8.69
CA GLY A 57 7.66 -13.70 8.15
C GLY A 57 8.81 -14.33 7.34
N PRO A 58 8.59 -15.52 6.78
CA PRO A 58 9.61 -16.22 5.98
C PRO A 58 9.87 -15.51 4.63
N THR A 59 11.02 -15.85 4.04
CA THR A 59 11.39 -15.44 2.66
C THR A 59 10.52 -16.15 1.62
N GLY A 60 10.31 -15.52 0.46
CA GLY A 60 9.64 -16.15 -0.69
C GLY A 60 8.11 -16.19 -0.63
N ILE A 61 7.48 -15.40 0.24
CA ILE A 61 6.01 -15.27 0.33
C ILE A 61 5.57 -13.80 0.47
N GLY A 62 4.38 -13.48 0.00
CA GLY A 62 3.74 -12.15 0.07
C GLY A 62 2.26 -12.23 -0.21
#